data_AF-A0A811QKN8-F1
#
_entry.id   AF-A0A811QKN8-F1
#
_cell.length_a   1.000
_cell.length_b   1.000
_cell.length_c   1.000
_cell.angle_alpha   90.00
_cell.angle_beta   90.00
_cell.angle_gamma   90.00
#
_symmetry.space_group_name_H-M   'P 1'
#
loop_
_entity.id
_entity.type
_entity.pdbx_description
1 polymer ?
#
loop_
_entity_poly.entity_id
_entity_poly.type
_entity_poly.pdbx_seq_one_letter_code
_entity_poly.pdbx_strand_id
1 'polypeptide(L)'
;MGVPSFYKWLVGKYPNIVVPAKEEDEAGAGTSSPSSRGDEQAAGPNGVYHNLYLDMNGIIHPCFHPEDQVYPPKTFDEVFAAMFEYIDRLFHVVRPTKLLYLAVDGVAPRAKMNQQRSRRFKAAKDAKDAELEEKILREKFRAEGREVQPRETHEVSDPNVITPGTEFMEKLSKALEYYIRSRLNSDPGWKGIKVILSDSNVPGEGEHKIMSFIRGQRSLENYDPNTRHCLYGLDALRPTQPENCIPLSKELFKTEDSSRKCRGWLPRMTETTPSRDMSPKKPYQFLNIWVLREYLELDLKIPNPVVKTGIERLIDDFIFICFLTGNDFIPHIPSVEIHEGAIDLLLEVYKQAFNKMGGYIVSTEKLKDKHAAYLKVSRLEKFFHELSLCEEKIFLKRYELRERLQRNLVRRSAEEWKERNYGNMLSFTQEENPDGPDLTVKSFSTNCGHCKSVHRDPPQGPLYDVVRY
;
A
#
# COMPACT_ATOMS: atom_id res chain seq x y z
N MET A 1 1.17 -9.69 -0.12
CA MET A 1 0.71 -8.77 0.93
C MET A 1 0.21 -7.49 0.30
N GLY A 2 -0.95 -6.99 0.70
CA GLY A 2 -1.25 -5.57 0.50
C GLY A 2 -0.64 -4.80 1.66
N VAL A 3 0.29 -3.88 1.39
CA VAL A 3 0.88 -2.97 2.41
C VAL A 3 -0.20 -2.35 3.31
N PRO A 4 -1.37 -1.90 2.80
CA PRO A 4 -2.45 -1.40 3.66
C PRO A 4 -3.05 -2.44 4.61
N SER A 5 -3.16 -3.70 4.18
CA SER A 5 -3.70 -4.78 5.01
C SER A 5 -2.77 -5.13 6.16
N PHE A 6 -1.46 -5.17 5.89
CA PHE A 6 -0.46 -5.39 6.93
C PHE A 6 -0.44 -4.24 7.94
N TYR A 7 -0.45 -2.99 7.45
CA TYR A 7 -0.51 -1.81 8.33
C TYR A 7 -1.75 -1.83 9.22
N LYS A 8 -2.93 -2.12 8.64
CA LYS A 8 -4.19 -2.18 9.38
C LYS A 8 -4.15 -3.23 10.48
N TRP A 9 -3.60 -4.41 10.19
CA TRP A 9 -3.39 -5.44 11.22
C TRP A 9 -2.42 -4.95 12.31
N LEU A 10 -1.29 -4.39 11.91
CA LEU A 10 -0.23 -3.96 12.83
C LEU A 10 -0.71 -2.89 13.81
N VAL A 11 -1.37 -1.84 13.32
CA VAL A 11 -1.92 -0.76 14.16
C VAL A 11 -3.14 -1.23 14.94
N GLY A 12 -3.96 -2.12 14.38
CA GLY A 12 -5.08 -2.71 15.09
C GLY A 12 -4.63 -3.54 16.29
N LYS A 13 -3.54 -4.29 16.16
CA LYS A 13 -2.98 -5.12 17.23
C LYS A 13 -2.11 -4.31 18.21
N TYR A 14 -1.33 -3.36 17.71
CA TYR A 14 -0.37 -2.56 18.49
C TYR A 14 -0.63 -1.06 18.31
N PRO A 15 -1.72 -0.50 18.89
CA PRO A 15 -2.14 0.87 18.59
C PRO A 15 -1.13 1.94 19.01
N ASN A 16 -0.37 1.71 20.08
CA ASN A 16 0.57 2.71 20.64
C ASN A 16 1.86 2.87 19.83
N ILE A 17 2.06 2.09 18.76
CA ILE A 17 3.22 2.27 17.87
C ILE A 17 3.06 3.51 16.99
N VAL A 18 1.83 4.02 16.82
CA VAL A 18 1.54 5.17 15.94
C VAL A 18 1.36 6.43 16.77
N VAL A 19 2.08 7.48 16.42
CA VAL A 19 1.97 8.80 17.06
C VAL A 19 1.77 9.86 15.97
N PRO A 20 0.80 10.78 16.11
CA PRO A 20 0.63 11.86 15.14
C PRO A 20 1.85 12.79 15.16
N ALA A 21 2.29 13.21 13.97
CA ALA A 21 3.32 14.21 13.85
C ALA A 21 2.75 15.60 14.20
N LYS A 22 3.52 16.38 14.94
CA LYS A 22 3.24 17.79 15.23
C LYS A 22 3.90 18.65 14.17
N GLU A 23 3.09 19.41 13.45
CA GLU A 23 3.54 20.45 12.53
C GLU A 23 3.37 21.80 13.25
N GLU A 24 4.43 22.60 13.32
CA GLU A 24 4.33 23.98 13.82
C GLU A 24 3.72 24.83 12.70
N ASP A 25 2.59 25.50 12.99
CA ASP A 25 2.02 26.46 12.05
C ASP A 25 2.99 27.64 11.87
N GLU A 26 3.18 28.08 10.62
CA GLU A 26 4.11 29.14 10.21
C GLU A 26 3.91 30.50 10.94
N ALA A 27 2.84 30.65 11.73
CA ALA A 27 2.52 31.85 12.51
C ALA A 27 3.38 32.05 13.78
N GLY A 28 4.19 31.07 14.17
CA GLY A 28 4.96 31.10 15.43
C GLY A 28 6.47 31.38 15.32
N ALA A 29 7.00 31.67 14.13
CA ALA A 29 8.43 31.87 13.90
C ALA A 29 8.93 33.25 14.42
N GLY A 30 8.78 33.49 15.72
CA GLY A 30 9.49 34.55 16.42
C GLY A 30 10.96 34.16 16.60
N THR A 31 11.83 34.95 15.99
CA THR A 31 13.29 35.04 16.18
C THR A 31 13.85 34.33 17.42
N SER A 32 14.44 33.16 17.23
CA SER A 32 15.51 32.67 18.10
C SER A 32 16.65 32.12 17.24
N SER A 33 17.72 32.89 17.12
CA SER A 33 18.97 32.44 16.47
C SER A 33 19.55 31.23 17.20
N PRO A 34 20.04 30.19 16.51
CA PRO A 34 20.70 29.08 17.17
C PRO A 34 22.18 29.41 17.41
N SER A 35 22.49 29.99 18.58
CA SER A 35 23.86 29.99 19.12
C SER A 35 24.15 28.64 19.79
N SER A 36 25.22 27.96 19.34
CA SER A 36 25.86 26.79 19.98
C SER A 36 24.92 25.67 20.45
N ARG A 37 24.60 24.73 19.55
CA ARG A 37 23.66 23.62 19.81
C ARG A 37 24.32 22.46 20.56
N GLY A 38 23.89 22.20 21.79
CA GLY A 38 23.93 20.87 22.40
C GLY A 38 22.73 20.03 21.95
N ASP A 39 22.86 18.70 21.95
CA ASP A 39 21.88 17.76 21.38
C ASP A 39 20.47 17.86 21.99
N GLU A 40 20.33 18.30 23.25
CA GLU A 40 19.03 18.42 23.92
C GLU A 40 18.20 19.65 23.48
N GLN A 41 18.83 20.71 22.97
CA GLN A 41 18.13 21.90 22.46
C GLN A 41 17.80 21.81 20.95
N ALA A 42 18.27 20.78 20.27
CA ALA A 42 17.92 20.48 18.87
C ALA A 42 16.64 19.62 18.75
N ALA A 43 16.01 19.24 19.86
CA ALA A 43 14.78 18.46 19.89
C ALA A 43 13.60 19.28 19.33
N GLY A 44 13.13 18.92 18.13
CA GLY A 44 11.88 19.45 17.61
C GLY A 44 10.66 18.94 18.40
N PRO A 45 9.44 19.38 18.05
CA PRO A 45 8.20 18.98 18.75
C PRO A 45 7.92 17.46 18.66
N ASN A 46 8.58 16.77 17.73
CA ASN A 46 8.48 15.33 17.47
C ASN A 46 9.68 14.52 18.03
N GLY A 47 10.60 15.17 18.76
CA GLY A 47 11.82 14.56 19.27
C GLY A 47 13.07 14.83 18.42
N VAL A 48 14.15 14.10 18.72
CA VAL A 48 15.46 14.25 18.05
C VAL A 48 15.64 13.12 17.03
N TYR A 49 15.92 13.49 15.78
CA TYR A 49 16.34 12.57 14.72
C TYR A 49 17.68 13.02 14.13
N HIS A 50 18.60 12.08 13.99
CA HIS A 50 19.92 12.35 13.43
C HIS A 50 19.89 12.26 11.91
N ASN A 51 19.25 11.22 11.39
CA ASN A 51 19.26 10.89 9.97
C ASN A 51 17.84 10.74 9.45
N LEU A 52 17.50 11.46 8.38
CA LEU A 52 16.26 11.30 7.61
C LEU A 52 16.57 10.61 6.29
N TYR A 53 15.84 9.55 5.98
CA TYR A 53 15.94 8.77 4.75
C TYR A 53 14.62 8.84 4.00
N LEU A 54 14.66 9.25 2.73
CA LEU A 54 13.48 9.40 1.88
C LEU A 54 13.56 8.37 0.76
N ASP A 55 12.62 7.43 0.75
CA ASP A 55 12.30 6.69 -0.47
C ASP A 55 11.50 7.63 -1.40
N MET A 56 12.18 8.10 -2.44
CA MET A 56 11.67 9.11 -3.35
C MET A 56 10.51 8.59 -4.18
N ASN A 57 10.41 7.28 -4.45
CA ASN A 57 9.28 6.74 -5.18
C ASN A 57 7.98 6.91 -4.39
N GLY A 58 8.07 6.90 -3.06
CA GLY A 58 6.97 7.27 -2.15
C GLY A 58 6.55 8.75 -2.20
N ILE A 59 7.32 9.61 -2.85
CA ILE A 59 7.04 11.04 -3.02
C ILE A 59 6.65 11.35 -4.47
N ILE A 60 7.38 10.78 -5.43
CA ILE A 60 7.18 10.98 -6.87
C ILE A 60 5.77 10.54 -7.26
N HIS A 61 5.33 9.34 -6.87
CA HIS A 61 4.02 8.82 -7.30
C HIS A 61 2.84 9.71 -6.88
N PRO A 62 2.70 10.12 -5.60
CA PRO A 62 1.65 11.05 -5.18
C PRO A 62 1.74 12.44 -5.82
N CYS A 63 2.95 12.93 -6.12
CA CYS A 63 3.13 14.23 -6.77
C CYS A 63 2.84 14.17 -8.27
N PHE A 64 3.03 13.01 -8.91
CA PHE A 64 2.77 12.81 -10.33
C PHE A 64 1.28 12.52 -10.59
N HIS A 65 0.61 11.77 -9.70
CA HIS A 65 -0.82 11.47 -9.79
C HIS A 65 -1.54 11.74 -8.44
N PRO A 66 -1.79 13.01 -8.10
CA PRO A 66 -2.49 13.35 -6.87
C PRO A 66 -3.97 12.94 -6.98
N GLU A 67 -4.38 11.91 -6.24
CA GLU A 67 -5.77 11.41 -6.25
C GLU A 67 -6.81 12.43 -5.75
N ASP A 68 -6.40 13.38 -4.91
CA ASP A 68 -7.30 14.32 -4.21
C ASP A 68 -7.23 15.77 -4.75
N GLN A 69 -6.49 16.02 -5.84
CA GLN A 69 -6.39 17.36 -6.42
C GLN A 69 -7.36 17.54 -7.58
N VAL A 70 -8.07 18.67 -7.58
CA VAL A 70 -8.98 19.08 -8.65
C VAL A 70 -8.22 19.37 -9.95
N TYR A 71 -6.99 19.87 -9.83
CA TYR A 71 -6.12 20.22 -10.94
C TYR A 71 -4.78 19.47 -10.79
N PRO A 72 -4.67 18.26 -11.37
CA PRO A 72 -3.42 17.51 -11.33
C PRO A 72 -2.34 18.21 -12.18
N PRO A 73 -1.05 18.00 -11.87
CA PRO A 73 0.03 18.60 -12.63
C PRO A 73 0.03 18.12 -14.08
N LYS A 74 0.32 19.04 -14.99
CA LYS A 74 0.33 18.81 -16.44
C LYS A 74 1.75 18.74 -17.00
N THR A 75 2.73 19.29 -16.29
CA THR A 75 4.13 19.35 -16.72
C THR A 75 5.06 18.71 -15.69
N PHE A 76 6.25 18.28 -16.12
CA PHE A 76 7.26 17.77 -15.18
C PHE A 76 7.71 18.82 -14.17
N ASP A 77 7.79 20.09 -14.56
CA ASP A 77 8.20 21.17 -13.66
C ASP A 77 7.21 21.38 -12.51
N GLU A 78 5.90 21.27 -12.78
CA GLU A 78 4.86 21.29 -11.73
C GLU A 78 4.99 20.11 -10.77
N VAL A 79 5.30 18.91 -11.30
CA VAL A 79 5.58 17.73 -10.47
C VAL A 79 6.80 17.97 -9.60
N PHE A 80 7.89 18.52 -10.15
CA PHE A 80 9.11 18.81 -9.38
C PHE A 80 8.87 19.86 -8.29
N ALA A 81 8.10 20.92 -8.58
CA ALA A 81 7.73 21.92 -7.58
C ALA A 81 6.95 21.28 -6.42
N ALA A 82 5.94 20.46 -6.71
CA ALA A 82 5.18 19.73 -5.70
C ALA A 82 6.06 18.78 -4.88
N MET A 83 7.02 18.10 -5.53
CA MET A 83 7.99 17.24 -4.83
C MET A 83 8.88 18.03 -3.88
N PHE A 84 9.38 19.20 -4.29
CA PHE A 84 10.23 20.04 -3.44
C PHE A 84 9.48 20.54 -2.21
N GLU A 85 8.24 20.98 -2.36
CA GLU A 85 7.36 21.34 -1.24
C GLU A 85 7.13 20.15 -0.30
N TYR A 86 6.95 18.94 -0.86
CA TYR A 86 6.80 17.71 -0.07
C TYR A 86 8.05 17.41 0.77
N ILE A 87 9.23 17.45 0.15
CA ILE A 87 10.51 17.20 0.82
C ILE A 87 10.75 18.25 1.90
N ASP A 88 10.49 19.53 1.61
CA ASP A 88 10.60 20.61 2.58
C ASP A 88 9.70 20.35 3.78
N ARG A 89 8.43 19.99 3.57
CA ARG A 89 7.49 19.68 4.65
C ARG A 89 8.00 18.52 5.52
N LEU A 90 8.46 17.42 4.93
CA LEU A 90 9.05 16.29 5.66
C LEU A 90 10.29 16.70 6.46
N PHE A 91 11.16 17.50 5.85
CA PHE A 91 12.37 18.02 6.49
C PHE A 91 12.02 18.86 7.73
N HIS A 92 11.03 19.75 7.63
CA HIS A 92 10.58 20.59 8.74
C HIS A 92 9.88 19.81 9.87
N VAL A 93 9.19 18.72 9.53
CA VAL A 93 8.55 17.81 10.51
C VAL A 93 9.60 17.03 11.31
N VAL A 94 10.63 16.52 10.64
CA VAL A 94 11.62 15.60 11.24
C VAL A 94 12.82 16.36 11.84
N ARG A 95 13.25 17.46 11.22
CA ARG A 95 14.40 18.28 11.59
C ARG A 95 15.69 17.45 11.81
N PRO A 96 16.19 16.72 10.79
CA PRO A 96 17.37 15.88 10.95
C PRO A 96 18.60 16.71 11.31
N THR A 97 19.46 16.23 12.21
CA THR A 97 20.63 17.00 12.68
C THR A 97 21.95 16.65 11.99
N LYS A 98 22.06 15.48 11.35
CA LYS A 98 23.31 14.97 10.77
C LYS A 98 23.21 14.64 9.28
N LEU A 99 22.15 13.93 8.85
CA LEU A 99 22.05 13.40 7.48
C LEU A 99 20.64 13.52 6.90
N LEU A 100 20.56 13.93 5.62
CA LEU A 100 19.43 13.71 4.74
C LEU A 100 19.85 12.81 3.57
N TYR A 101 19.18 11.67 3.41
CA TYR A 101 19.46 10.71 2.34
C TYR A 101 18.24 10.57 1.43
N LEU A 102 18.38 10.91 0.15
CA LEU A 102 17.33 10.79 -0.86
C LEU A 102 17.64 9.58 -1.75
N ALA A 103 16.77 8.59 -1.77
CA ALA A 103 16.93 7.36 -2.55
C ALA A 103 15.86 7.26 -3.63
N VAL A 104 16.26 7.38 -4.89
CA VAL A 104 15.41 7.16 -6.06
C VAL A 104 15.58 5.71 -6.51
N ASP A 105 14.52 5.03 -6.93
CA ASP A 105 14.65 3.68 -7.48
C ASP A 105 15.59 3.67 -8.69
N GLY A 106 16.55 2.75 -8.66
CA GLY A 106 17.38 2.39 -9.81
C GLY A 106 16.98 1.05 -10.40
N VAL A 107 17.86 0.46 -11.22
CA VAL A 107 17.61 -0.87 -11.81
C VAL A 107 17.49 -1.91 -10.70
N ALA A 108 16.30 -2.50 -10.56
CA ALA A 108 15.98 -3.48 -9.53
C ALA A 108 16.42 -4.91 -9.92
N PRO A 109 16.55 -5.84 -8.96
CA PRO A 109 16.83 -7.25 -9.25
C PRO A 109 15.74 -7.90 -10.10
N ARG A 110 16.09 -8.96 -10.85
CA ARG A 110 15.16 -9.69 -11.74
C ARG A 110 13.85 -10.11 -11.05
N ALA A 111 13.93 -10.53 -9.78
CA ALA A 111 12.74 -10.91 -9.01
C ALA A 111 11.74 -9.75 -8.89
N LYS A 112 12.22 -8.53 -8.58
CA LYS A 112 11.39 -7.32 -8.54
C LYS A 112 10.93 -6.92 -9.94
N MET A 113 11.78 -7.04 -10.96
CA MET A 113 11.42 -6.68 -12.34
C MET A 113 10.18 -7.43 -12.84
N ASN A 114 10.02 -8.70 -12.45
CA ASN A 114 8.82 -9.48 -12.80
C ASN A 114 7.55 -8.89 -12.16
N GLN A 115 7.62 -8.48 -10.89
CA GLN A 115 6.53 -7.82 -10.17
C GLN A 115 6.20 -6.47 -10.81
N GLN A 116 7.22 -5.64 -11.07
CA GLN A 116 7.05 -4.33 -11.71
C GLN A 116 6.44 -4.49 -13.11
N ARG A 117 6.92 -5.46 -13.90
CA ARG A 117 6.34 -5.79 -15.21
C ARG A 117 4.85 -6.12 -15.08
N SER A 118 4.48 -7.04 -14.19
CA SER A 118 3.07 -7.41 -13.98
C SER A 118 2.20 -6.20 -13.65
N ARG A 119 2.65 -5.33 -12.72
CA ARG A 119 1.95 -4.09 -12.35
C ARG A 119 1.76 -3.15 -13.55
N ARG A 120 2.79 -2.95 -14.37
CA ARG A 120 2.73 -2.04 -15.53
C ARG A 120 1.82 -2.57 -16.64
N PHE A 121 1.88 -3.88 -16.91
CA PHE A 121 0.97 -4.52 -17.86
C PHE A 121 -0.50 -4.37 -17.42
N LYS A 122 -0.77 -4.52 -16.12
CA LYS A 122 -2.09 -4.27 -15.57
C LYS A 122 -2.49 -2.80 -15.71
N ALA A 123 -1.63 -1.86 -15.32
CA ALA A 123 -1.91 -0.43 -15.41
C ALA A 123 -2.19 0.02 -16.86
N ALA A 124 -1.43 -0.47 -17.82
CA ALA A 124 -1.65 -0.19 -19.24
C ALA A 124 -3.00 -0.75 -19.75
N LYS A 125 -3.39 -1.94 -19.28
CA LYS A 125 -4.71 -2.50 -19.59
C LYS A 125 -5.83 -1.67 -18.96
N ASP A 126 -5.73 -1.37 -17.67
CA ASP A 126 -6.73 -0.58 -16.94
C ASP A 126 -6.87 0.83 -17.56
N ALA A 127 -5.78 1.45 -18.01
CA ALA A 127 -5.80 2.73 -18.73
C ALA A 127 -6.51 2.63 -20.09
N LYS A 128 -6.30 1.55 -20.84
CA LYS A 128 -6.99 1.31 -22.12
C LYS A 128 -8.49 1.07 -21.93
N ASP A 129 -8.85 0.32 -20.88
CA ASP A 129 -10.25 0.07 -20.54
C ASP A 129 -10.94 1.38 -20.12
N ALA A 130 -10.28 2.21 -19.29
CA ALA A 130 -10.77 3.53 -18.89
C ALA A 130 -10.92 4.50 -20.09
N GLU A 131 -9.98 4.47 -21.04
CA GLU A 131 -10.08 5.27 -22.28
C GLU A 131 -11.29 4.87 -23.12
N LEU A 132 -11.60 3.57 -23.22
CA LEU A 132 -12.78 3.09 -23.94
C LEU A 132 -14.07 3.53 -23.24
N GLU A 133 -14.13 3.43 -21.91
CA GLU A 133 -15.25 3.92 -21.11
C GLU A 133 -15.47 5.42 -21.27
N GLU A 134 -14.38 6.21 -21.23
CA GLU A 134 -14.42 7.66 -21.47
C GLU A 134 -14.98 7.96 -22.86
N LYS A 135 -14.54 7.24 -23.90
CA LYS A 135 -15.04 7.42 -25.26
C LYS A 135 -16.55 7.17 -25.37
N ILE A 136 -17.03 6.06 -24.79
CA ILE A 136 -18.47 5.72 -24.77
C ILE A 136 -19.26 6.81 -24.04
N LEU A 137 -18.75 7.31 -22.91
CA LEU A 137 -19.41 8.34 -22.12
C LEU A 137 -19.47 9.69 -22.87
N ARG A 138 -18.38 10.07 -23.56
CA ARG A 138 -18.34 11.26 -24.42
C ARG A 138 -19.34 11.17 -25.57
N GLU A 139 -19.47 10.01 -26.21
CA GLU A 139 -20.46 9.79 -27.28
C GLU A 139 -21.90 9.92 -26.75
N LYS A 140 -22.18 9.35 -25.57
CA LYS A 140 -23.49 9.53 -24.90
C LYS A 140 -23.80 10.98 -24.59
N PHE A 141 -22.84 11.73 -24.03
CA PHE A 141 -23.06 13.15 -23.74
C PHE A 141 -23.29 14.00 -25.00
N ARG A 142 -22.57 13.71 -26.09
CA ARG A 142 -22.83 14.36 -27.39
C ARG A 142 -24.23 14.04 -27.91
N ALA A 143 -24.68 12.79 -27.77
CA ALA A 143 -26.03 12.38 -28.17
C ALA A 143 -27.13 13.07 -27.32
N GLU A 144 -26.85 13.35 -26.05
CA GLU A 144 -27.71 14.14 -25.16
C GLU A 144 -27.63 15.67 -25.41
N GLY A 145 -26.88 16.10 -26.43
CA GLY A 145 -26.71 17.52 -26.76
C GLY A 145 -25.85 18.31 -25.76
N ARG A 146 -25.09 17.62 -24.90
CA ARG A 146 -24.18 18.27 -23.94
C ARG A 146 -22.84 18.56 -24.60
N GLU A 147 -22.26 19.71 -24.26
CA GLU A 147 -20.93 20.09 -24.72
C GLU A 147 -19.85 19.21 -24.07
N VAL A 148 -18.92 18.70 -24.88
CA VAL A 148 -17.83 17.82 -24.44
C VAL A 148 -16.51 18.45 -24.83
N GLN A 149 -15.71 18.83 -23.83
CA GLN A 149 -14.40 19.44 -24.06
C GLN A 149 -13.43 18.49 -24.78
N PRO A 150 -12.47 19.00 -25.58
CA PRO A 150 -11.42 18.18 -26.20
C PRO A 150 -10.59 17.42 -25.16
N ARG A 151 -9.97 16.31 -25.58
CA ARG A 151 -9.02 15.61 -24.72
C ARG A 151 -7.66 16.30 -24.83
N GLU A 152 -7.12 16.72 -23.70
CA GLU A 152 -5.75 17.25 -23.60
C GLU A 152 -4.81 16.10 -23.25
N THR A 153 -3.66 16.03 -23.92
CA THR A 153 -2.55 15.14 -23.57
C THR A 153 -1.46 15.95 -22.88
N HIS A 154 -0.92 15.42 -21.78
CA HIS A 154 0.05 16.11 -20.94
C HIS A 154 1.32 15.26 -20.76
N GLU A 155 2.44 15.88 -20.37
CA GLU A 155 3.69 15.15 -20.11
C GLU A 155 3.52 14.10 -19.00
N VAL A 156 2.57 14.34 -18.10
CA VAL A 156 2.26 13.56 -16.91
C VAL A 156 1.20 12.47 -17.20
N SER A 157 0.87 12.20 -18.46
CA SER A 157 -0.19 11.22 -18.80
C SER A 157 0.22 9.76 -18.63
N ASP A 158 1.52 9.41 -18.72
CA ASP A 158 1.99 8.03 -18.58
C ASP A 158 2.75 7.81 -17.26
N PRO A 159 2.18 7.12 -16.25
CA PRO A 159 2.89 6.78 -15.02
C PRO A 159 4.12 5.90 -15.22
N ASN A 160 4.23 5.18 -16.34
CA ASN A 160 5.36 4.29 -16.59
C ASN A 160 6.67 5.04 -16.83
N VAL A 161 6.63 6.36 -17.05
CA VAL A 161 7.84 7.20 -17.14
C VAL A 161 8.62 7.24 -15.83
N ILE A 162 8.01 6.87 -14.69
CA ILE A 162 8.66 6.70 -13.38
C ILE A 162 9.42 5.35 -13.39
N THR A 163 10.47 5.29 -14.21
CA THR A 163 11.32 4.11 -14.41
C THR A 163 12.74 4.56 -14.71
N PRO A 164 13.78 3.95 -14.11
CA PRO A 164 15.17 4.22 -14.47
C PRO A 164 15.41 4.12 -15.99
N GLY A 165 16.14 5.10 -16.54
CA GLY A 165 16.48 5.17 -17.96
C GLY A 165 15.50 5.95 -18.83
N THR A 166 14.44 6.54 -18.27
CA THR A 166 13.55 7.47 -18.99
C THR A 166 14.07 8.91 -18.93
N GLU A 167 13.64 9.75 -19.87
CA GLU A 167 13.96 11.18 -19.88
C GLU A 167 13.45 11.90 -18.62
N PHE A 168 12.27 11.50 -18.11
CA PHE A 168 11.73 12.01 -16.86
C PHE A 168 12.70 11.81 -15.70
N MET A 169 13.27 10.61 -15.54
CA MET A 169 14.20 10.33 -14.45
C MET A 169 15.52 11.10 -14.59
N GLU A 170 16.00 11.32 -15.83
CA GLU A 170 17.18 12.16 -16.07
C GLU A 170 16.93 13.62 -15.66
N LYS A 171 15.78 14.19 -16.08
CA LYS A 171 15.34 15.54 -15.69
C LYS A 171 15.17 15.64 -14.17
N LEU A 172 14.58 14.64 -13.54
CA LEU A 172 14.39 14.55 -12.10
C LEU A 172 15.72 14.58 -11.33
N SER A 173 16.74 13.82 -11.77
CA SER A 173 18.07 13.84 -11.14
C SER A 173 18.67 15.26 -11.14
N LYS A 174 18.63 15.95 -12.28
CA LYS A 174 19.14 17.33 -12.41
C LYS A 174 18.35 18.30 -11.53
N ALA A 175 17.03 18.16 -11.49
CA ALA A 175 16.15 18.99 -10.68
C ALA A 175 16.42 18.81 -9.17
N LEU A 176 16.59 17.57 -8.70
CA LEU A 176 16.94 17.27 -7.30
C LEU A 176 18.32 17.80 -6.92
N GLU A 177 19.33 17.68 -7.80
CA GLU A 177 20.64 18.29 -7.57
C GLU A 177 20.55 19.80 -7.38
N TYR A 178 19.80 20.47 -8.25
CA TYR A 178 19.58 21.91 -8.16
C TYR A 178 18.86 22.28 -6.86
N TYR A 179 17.79 21.56 -6.53
CA TYR A 179 17.03 21.76 -5.29
C TYR A 179 17.90 21.62 -4.04
N ILE A 180 18.72 20.56 -3.95
CA ILE A 180 19.63 20.34 -2.83
C ILE A 180 20.64 21.49 -2.71
N ARG A 181 21.26 21.91 -3.83
CA ARG A 181 22.20 23.04 -3.83
C ARG A 181 21.51 24.34 -3.41
N SER A 182 20.28 24.57 -3.87
CA SER A 182 19.49 25.74 -3.51
C SER A 182 19.23 25.77 -2.00
N ARG A 183 18.68 24.68 -1.44
CA ARG A 183 18.38 24.58 0.01
C ARG A 183 19.62 24.70 0.89
N LEU A 184 20.73 24.07 0.53
CA LEU A 184 21.99 24.21 1.27
C LEU A 184 22.50 25.66 1.36
N ASN A 185 22.19 26.49 0.36
CA ASN A 185 22.60 27.90 0.32
C ASN A 185 21.57 28.86 0.93
N SER A 186 20.28 28.52 0.89
CA SER A 186 19.19 29.42 1.29
C SER A 186 18.60 29.12 2.66
N ASP A 187 18.53 27.85 3.06
CA ASP A 187 17.80 27.40 4.25
C ASP A 187 18.76 27.16 5.44
N PRO A 188 18.65 27.94 6.53
CA PRO A 188 19.47 27.76 7.73
C PRO A 188 19.32 26.37 8.38
N GLY A 189 18.15 25.72 8.22
CA GLY A 189 17.89 24.39 8.72
C GLY A 189 18.78 23.31 8.08
N TRP A 190 19.21 23.53 6.83
CA TRP A 190 20.08 22.61 6.10
C TRP A 190 21.57 22.81 6.42
N LYS A 191 21.91 23.90 7.12
CA LYS A 191 23.30 24.23 7.43
C LYS A 191 23.90 23.20 8.40
N GLY A 192 25.01 22.59 7.98
CA GLY A 192 25.74 21.60 8.77
C GLY A 192 25.21 20.16 8.65
N ILE A 193 24.18 19.93 7.83
CA ILE A 193 23.67 18.59 7.52
C ILE A 193 24.36 18.06 6.27
N LYS A 194 24.73 16.78 6.28
CA LYS A 194 25.18 16.07 5.07
C LYS A 194 23.97 15.66 4.24
N VAL A 195 23.96 15.99 2.95
CA VAL A 195 22.91 15.53 2.02
C VAL A 195 23.50 14.54 1.04
N ILE A 196 22.86 13.39 0.88
CA ILE A 196 23.24 12.34 -0.09
C ILE A 196 22.07 12.09 -1.03
N LEU A 197 22.31 12.24 -2.33
CA LEU A 197 21.39 11.83 -3.39
C LEU A 197 21.88 10.51 -4.00
N SER A 198 21.05 9.48 -3.95
CA SER A 198 21.23 8.23 -4.69
C SER A 198 20.16 8.18 -5.78
N ASP A 199 20.53 8.64 -6.97
CA ASP A 199 19.62 8.77 -8.11
C ASP A 199 19.30 7.41 -8.78
N SER A 200 18.55 7.45 -9.88
CA SER A 200 18.15 6.24 -10.62
C SER A 200 19.30 5.53 -11.36
N ASN A 201 20.45 6.19 -11.52
CA ASN A 201 21.61 5.58 -12.18
C ASN A 201 22.36 4.64 -11.24
N VAL A 202 22.22 4.82 -9.93
CA VAL A 202 22.70 3.86 -8.93
C VAL A 202 21.76 2.63 -8.96
N PRO A 203 22.23 1.40 -9.18
CA PRO A 203 21.38 0.21 -9.17
C PRO A 203 20.73 -0.06 -7.80
N GLY A 204 19.57 -0.72 -7.80
CA GLY A 204 18.83 -1.14 -6.61
C GLY A 204 17.59 -0.29 -6.31
N GLU A 205 16.66 -0.87 -5.57
CA GLU A 205 15.45 -0.21 -5.06
C GLU A 205 15.81 0.81 -3.96
N GLY A 206 15.06 1.90 -3.86
CA GLY A 206 15.29 3.01 -2.93
C GLY A 206 15.38 2.53 -1.48
N GLU A 207 14.42 1.71 -1.04
CA GLU A 207 14.42 1.10 0.29
C GLU A 207 15.68 0.22 0.53
N HIS A 208 16.10 -0.55 -0.47
CA HIS A 208 17.27 -1.43 -0.36
C HIS A 208 18.58 -0.64 -0.35
N LYS A 209 18.67 0.47 -1.10
CA LYS A 209 19.80 1.42 -1.05
C LYS A 209 19.93 2.03 0.33
N ILE A 210 18.82 2.52 0.91
CA ILE A 210 18.79 3.07 2.26
C ILE A 210 19.25 2.03 3.29
N MET A 211 18.66 0.83 3.26
CA MET A 211 19.01 -0.24 4.20
C MET A 211 20.46 -0.71 4.04
N SER A 212 20.99 -0.72 2.81
CA SER A 212 22.40 -1.01 2.53
C SER A 212 23.31 0.05 3.14
N PHE A 213 22.98 1.33 2.97
CA PHE A 213 23.71 2.44 3.57
C PHE A 213 23.70 2.36 5.11
N ILE A 214 22.55 2.10 5.74
CA ILE A 214 22.46 1.94 7.20
C ILE A 214 23.33 0.78 7.68
N ARG A 215 23.30 -0.38 7.03
CA ARG A 215 24.17 -1.52 7.39
C ARG A 215 25.64 -1.19 7.25
N GLY A 216 26.03 -0.50 6.17
CA GLY A 216 27.41 -0.05 5.95
C GLY A 216 27.89 0.97 6.98
N GLN A 217 27.03 1.88 7.44
CA GLN A 217 27.36 2.79 8.54
C GLN A 217 27.54 2.04 9.85
N ARG A 218 26.64 1.11 10.18
CA ARG A 218 26.70 0.30 11.41
C ARG A 218 27.93 -0.60 11.51
N SER A 219 28.58 -0.92 10.39
CA SER A 219 29.81 -1.72 10.38
C SER A 219 31.08 -0.91 10.64
N LEU A 220 31.00 0.42 10.69
CA LEU A 220 32.14 1.29 10.99
C LEU A 220 32.46 1.28 12.49
N GLU A 221 33.74 1.31 12.85
CA GLU A 221 34.20 1.25 14.25
C GLU A 221 33.77 2.47 15.07
N ASN A 222 33.68 3.64 14.44
CA ASN A 222 33.29 4.90 15.07
C ASN A 222 31.78 5.22 14.94
N TYR A 223 30.96 4.23 14.57
CA TYR A 223 29.52 4.42 14.46
C TYR A 223 28.89 4.63 15.84
N ASP A 224 28.09 5.69 15.98
CA ASP A 224 27.31 5.93 17.18
C ASP A 224 26.07 5.01 17.21
N PRO A 225 26.00 4.02 18.13
CA PRO A 225 24.88 3.09 18.21
C PRO A 225 23.55 3.75 18.61
N ASN A 226 23.59 4.97 19.17
CA ASN A 226 22.41 5.76 19.55
C ASN A 226 21.95 6.72 18.45
N THR A 227 22.51 6.60 17.23
CA THR A 227 22.01 7.31 16.06
C THR A 227 20.51 7.01 15.86
N ARG A 228 19.72 8.05 15.65
CA ARG A 228 18.25 7.99 15.56
C ARG A 228 17.86 8.20 14.12
N HIS A 229 17.15 7.22 13.57
CA HIS A 229 16.83 7.16 12.14
C HIS A 229 15.33 7.41 11.94
N CYS A 230 14.98 8.23 10.96
CA CYS A 230 13.63 8.41 10.46
C CYS A 230 13.60 8.00 8.99
N LEU A 231 12.72 7.07 8.62
CA LEU A 231 12.54 6.61 7.24
C LEU A 231 11.15 7.04 6.77
N TYR A 232 11.08 7.67 5.63
CA TYR A 232 9.83 7.91 4.89
C TYR A 232 9.77 6.98 3.68
N GLY A 233 8.68 6.24 3.53
CA GLY A 233 8.41 5.37 2.39
C GLY A 233 6.97 4.85 2.39
N LEU A 234 6.35 4.78 1.20
CA LEU A 234 4.95 4.35 1.04
C LEU A 234 4.78 2.83 1.05
N ASP A 235 5.85 2.08 0.75
CA ASP A 235 5.83 0.61 0.76
C ASP A 235 5.77 0.04 2.18
N ALA A 236 6.00 0.87 3.20
CA ALA A 236 5.78 0.48 4.59
C ALA A 236 4.33 0.69 5.02
N LEU A 237 3.68 1.81 4.69
CA LEU A 237 2.36 2.14 5.23
C LEU A 237 1.72 3.19 4.30
N ARG A 238 0.70 2.81 3.52
CA ARG A 238 -0.26 3.81 3.02
C ARG A 238 -1.31 3.95 4.13
N PRO A 239 -1.39 5.10 4.83
CA PRO A 239 -2.62 5.43 5.53
C PRO A 239 -3.65 5.70 4.43
N THR A 240 -4.34 4.65 4.00
CA THR A 240 -5.69 4.87 3.45
C THR A 240 -6.44 5.63 4.52
N GLN A 241 -7.01 6.76 4.12
CA GLN A 241 -7.67 7.74 4.98
C GLN A 241 -8.54 7.10 6.08
N PRO A 242 -8.70 7.76 7.25
CA PRO A 242 -9.66 7.34 8.23
C PRO A 242 -11.04 7.80 7.77
N GLU A 243 -11.67 7.02 6.92
CA GLU A 243 -13.13 6.95 6.92
C GLU A 243 -13.51 5.60 7.52
N ASN A 244 -13.94 5.66 8.78
CA ASN A 244 -14.53 4.61 9.60
C ASN A 244 -13.56 3.70 10.37
N CYS A 245 -13.20 4.14 11.58
CA CYS A 245 -13.19 3.21 12.70
C CYS A 245 -14.64 2.77 12.94
N ILE A 246 -14.97 1.50 12.68
CA ILE A 246 -16.14 0.84 13.27
C ILE A 246 -15.68 -0.55 13.77
N PRO A 247 -16.10 -0.97 14.97
CA PRO A 247 -15.54 -2.11 15.69
C PRO A 247 -15.89 -3.44 15.02
N LEU A 248 -15.21 -4.49 15.47
CA LEU A 248 -15.58 -5.88 15.23
C LEU A 248 -17.09 -6.09 15.47
N SER A 249 -17.77 -6.70 14.50
CA SER A 249 -19.18 -7.11 14.48
C SER A 249 -20.26 -6.01 14.32
N LYS A 250 -20.71 -5.81 13.06
CA LYS A 250 -22.14 -5.83 12.67
C LYS A 250 -22.29 -5.65 11.16
N GLU A 251 -22.63 -6.75 10.47
CA GLU A 251 -23.58 -6.67 9.35
C GLU A 251 -24.90 -6.07 9.87
N LEU A 252 -25.66 -5.42 8.98
CA LEU A 252 -26.93 -4.70 9.20
C LEU A 252 -26.77 -3.34 9.90
N PHE A 253 -26.61 -2.27 9.12
CA PHE A 253 -27.69 -1.37 8.69
C PHE A 253 -27.09 -0.40 7.64
N LYS A 254 -27.47 -0.57 6.37
CA LYS A 254 -27.44 0.52 5.39
C LYS A 254 -28.87 1.01 5.31
N THR A 255 -29.11 2.22 5.77
CA THR A 255 -30.28 3.00 5.38
C THR A 255 -29.76 4.34 4.87
N GLU A 256 -29.96 4.52 3.57
CA GLU A 256 -30.18 5.78 2.85
C GLU A 256 -29.20 6.92 3.10
N ASP A 257 -28.15 6.99 2.27
CA ASP A 257 -28.03 8.03 1.22
C ASP A 257 -26.81 7.76 0.32
N SER A 258 -26.82 6.61 -0.37
CA SER A 258 -25.75 6.22 -1.31
C SER A 258 -26.14 6.48 -2.76
N SER A 259 -26.79 7.61 -3.02
CA SER A 259 -27.23 8.04 -4.36
C SER A 259 -26.33 9.12 -4.98
N ARG A 260 -25.00 9.01 -4.86
CA ARG A 260 -24.06 9.95 -5.55
C ARG A 260 -22.83 9.32 -6.20
N LYS A 261 -22.85 8.01 -6.50
CA LYS A 261 -21.86 7.39 -7.40
C LYS A 261 -22.41 7.38 -8.83
N CYS A 262 -22.43 8.57 -9.45
CA CYS A 262 -22.53 8.84 -10.89
C CYS A 262 -22.63 10.37 -11.08
N ARG A 263 -21.50 11.07 -10.98
CA ARG A 263 -21.30 12.38 -11.63
C ARG A 263 -19.98 12.23 -12.38
N GLY A 264 -19.97 11.92 -13.67
CA GLY A 264 -20.55 12.80 -14.69
C GLY A 264 -19.81 14.13 -14.61
N TRP A 265 -18.55 14.15 -15.05
CA TRP A 265 -17.74 15.36 -15.12
C TRP A 265 -18.39 16.36 -16.07
N LEU A 266 -19.01 17.40 -15.53
CA LEU A 266 -19.36 18.63 -16.23
C LEU A 266 -19.01 19.78 -15.28
N PRO A 267 -18.10 20.70 -15.65
CA PRO A 267 -17.83 21.88 -14.86
C PRO A 267 -18.99 22.86 -15.09
N ARG A 268 -19.82 23.07 -14.06
CA ARG A 268 -20.72 24.22 -14.04
C ARG A 268 -19.87 25.43 -13.64
N MET A 269 -19.43 26.19 -14.64
CA MET A 269 -18.90 27.54 -14.43
C MET A 269 -19.99 28.36 -13.76
N THR A 270 -19.81 28.68 -12.48
CA THR A 270 -20.36 29.89 -11.89
C THR A 270 -19.18 30.73 -11.47
N GLU A 271 -19.00 31.81 -12.20
CA GLU A 271 -18.04 32.88 -11.96
C GLU A 271 -18.14 33.34 -10.50
N THR A 272 -17.16 32.96 -9.70
CA THR A 272 -16.63 33.76 -8.59
C THR A 272 -15.21 33.29 -8.39
N THR A 273 -14.28 34.23 -8.45
CA THR A 273 -12.83 34.03 -8.29
C THR A 273 -12.53 33.07 -7.13
N PRO A 274 -11.89 31.91 -7.37
CA PRO A 274 -11.40 31.11 -6.27
C PRO A 274 -10.06 31.70 -5.82
N SER A 275 -10.06 32.35 -4.66
CA SER A 275 -8.89 32.30 -3.79
C SER A 275 -8.48 30.83 -3.66
N ARG A 276 -7.18 30.54 -3.73
CA ARG A 276 -6.60 29.19 -3.54
C ARG A 276 -7.05 28.61 -2.19
N ASP A 277 -8.22 27.99 -2.15
CA ASP A 277 -8.74 27.32 -0.96
C ASP A 277 -8.00 25.99 -0.85
N MET A 278 -7.01 25.99 0.04
CA MET A 278 -6.15 24.86 0.36
C MET A 278 -7.02 23.74 0.93
N SER A 279 -7.05 22.59 0.26
CA SER A 279 -7.52 21.37 0.91
C SER A 279 -6.71 21.15 2.19
N PRO A 280 -7.34 20.70 3.30
CA PRO A 280 -6.63 20.54 4.56
C PRO A 280 -5.44 19.60 4.38
N LYS A 281 -4.23 20.07 4.78
CA LYS A 281 -3.00 19.29 4.66
C LYS A 281 -3.16 17.95 5.39
N LYS A 282 -2.88 16.84 4.70
CA LYS A 282 -2.96 15.51 5.30
C LYS A 282 -1.93 15.37 6.44
N PRO A 283 -2.32 15.02 7.67
CA PRO A 283 -1.38 14.93 8.79
C PRO A 283 -0.42 13.75 8.62
N TYR A 284 0.84 13.92 9.03
CA TYR A 284 1.79 12.81 9.11
C TYR A 284 1.64 12.04 10.42
N GLN A 285 2.12 10.80 10.40
CA GLN A 285 2.19 9.92 11.56
C GLN A 285 3.57 9.27 11.62
N PHE A 286 4.09 9.10 12.83
CA PHE A 286 5.28 8.30 13.10
C PHE A 286 4.87 6.88 13.50
N LEU A 287 5.57 5.90 12.94
CA LEU A 287 5.52 4.52 13.43
C LEU A 287 6.81 4.21 14.21
N ASN A 288 6.67 3.99 15.50
CA ASN A 288 7.76 3.81 16.43
C ASN A 288 8.16 2.33 16.53
N ILE A 289 9.24 1.97 15.84
CA ILE A 289 9.76 0.59 15.81
C ILE A 289 10.21 0.12 17.19
N TRP A 290 10.72 1.01 18.06
CA TRP A 290 11.11 0.62 19.42
C TRP A 290 9.92 0.18 20.27
N VAL A 291 8.78 0.87 20.18
CA VAL A 291 7.54 0.45 20.87
C VAL A 291 7.02 -0.87 20.30
N LEU A 292 7.10 -1.05 18.98
CA LEU A 292 6.75 -2.34 18.35
C LEU A 292 7.63 -3.49 18.88
N ARG A 293 8.93 -3.24 19.12
CA ARG A 293 9.84 -4.26 19.67
C ARG A 293 9.46 -4.67 21.08
N GLU A 294 9.03 -3.74 21.93
CA GLU A 294 8.49 -4.05 23.27
C GLU A 294 7.23 -4.91 23.19
N TYR A 295 6.31 -4.59 22.27
CA TYR A 295 5.13 -5.42 22.02
C TYR A 295 5.49 -6.83 21.56
N LEU A 296 6.42 -6.95 20.61
CA LEU A 296 6.87 -8.24 20.10
C LEU A 296 7.60 -9.06 21.17
N GLU A 297 8.33 -8.42 22.10
CA GLU A 297 8.96 -9.13 23.21
C GLU A 297 7.94 -9.82 24.12
N LEU A 298 6.78 -9.19 24.33
CA LEU A 298 5.68 -9.79 25.09
C LEU A 298 4.95 -10.87 24.28
N ASP A 299 4.62 -10.59 23.00
CA ASP A 299 3.81 -11.48 22.17
C ASP A 299 4.56 -12.75 21.71
N LEU A 300 5.88 -12.64 21.50
CA LEU A 300 6.75 -13.75 21.07
C LEU A 300 7.35 -14.55 22.24
N LYS A 301 6.87 -14.34 23.47
CA LYS A 301 7.37 -15.05 24.65
C LYS A 301 7.09 -16.55 24.55
N ILE A 302 8.16 -17.34 24.47
CA ILE A 302 8.07 -18.81 24.40
C ILE A 302 8.04 -19.40 25.82
N PRO A 303 7.04 -20.24 26.16
CA PRO A 303 7.01 -20.96 27.43
C PRO A 303 8.05 -22.10 27.44
N ASN A 304 8.87 -22.17 28.50
CA ASN A 304 9.89 -23.20 28.72
C ASN A 304 10.75 -23.49 27.47
N PRO A 305 11.50 -22.49 26.97
CA PRO A 305 12.18 -22.63 25.69
C PRO A 305 13.35 -23.61 25.76
N VAL A 306 13.46 -24.49 24.77
CA VAL A 306 14.58 -25.46 24.63
C VAL A 306 15.95 -24.81 24.40
N VAL A 307 15.97 -23.53 23.99
CA VAL A 307 17.16 -22.72 23.79
C VAL A 307 16.99 -21.36 24.43
N LYS A 308 18.08 -20.72 24.88
CA LYS A 308 18.02 -19.35 25.42
C LYS A 308 17.41 -18.41 24.39
N THR A 309 16.33 -17.73 24.78
CA THR A 309 15.64 -16.78 23.93
C THR A 309 16.32 -15.41 23.97
N GLY A 310 16.53 -14.81 22.80
CA GLY A 310 16.92 -13.41 22.61
C GLY A 310 15.96 -12.73 21.64
N ILE A 311 15.56 -11.51 21.96
CA ILE A 311 14.54 -10.75 21.23
C ILE A 311 14.93 -10.49 19.77
N GLU A 312 16.20 -10.17 19.48
CA GLU A 312 16.65 -9.92 18.10
C GLU A 312 16.38 -11.12 17.19
N ARG A 313 16.65 -12.34 17.66
CA ARG A 313 16.41 -13.56 16.87
C ARG A 313 14.93 -13.91 16.74
N LEU A 314 14.12 -13.55 17.74
CA LEU A 314 12.66 -13.69 17.64
C LEU A 314 12.09 -12.71 16.61
N ILE A 315 12.63 -11.49 16.55
CA ILE A 315 12.28 -10.51 15.53
C ILE A 315 12.69 -10.98 14.13
N ASP A 316 13.89 -11.57 13.98
CA ASP A 316 14.33 -12.16 12.70
C ASP A 316 13.35 -13.23 12.20
N ASP A 317 12.93 -14.14 13.09
CA ASP A 317 11.93 -15.16 12.78
C ASP A 317 10.55 -14.55 12.49
N PHE A 318 10.14 -13.53 13.26
CA PHE A 318 8.89 -12.79 13.02
C PHE A 318 8.86 -12.17 11.61
N ILE A 319 9.93 -11.48 11.21
CA ILE A 319 10.05 -10.88 9.87
C ILE A 319 9.94 -11.96 8.80
N PHE A 320 10.66 -13.08 8.98
CA PHE A 320 10.59 -14.21 8.06
C PHE A 320 9.17 -14.79 7.96
N ILE A 321 8.48 -14.97 9.10
CA ILE A 321 7.10 -15.47 9.14
C ILE A 321 6.16 -14.51 8.41
N CYS A 322 6.33 -13.19 8.55
CA CYS A 322 5.53 -12.22 7.81
C CYS A 322 5.72 -12.36 6.29
N PHE A 323 6.92 -12.73 5.80
CA PHE A 323 7.13 -12.99 4.38
C PHE A 323 6.29 -14.14 3.82
N LEU A 324 5.85 -15.09 4.65
CA LEU A 324 4.98 -16.21 4.24
C LEU A 324 3.56 -15.76 3.90
N THR A 325 3.12 -14.59 4.40
CA THR A 325 1.84 -13.97 4.00
C THR A 325 1.90 -13.32 2.60
N GLY A 326 3.04 -13.47 1.92
CA GLY A 326 3.29 -13.13 0.52
C GLY A 326 3.99 -11.79 0.35
N ASN A 327 5.10 -11.74 -0.37
CA ASN A 327 5.88 -10.52 -0.60
C ASN A 327 5.97 -10.24 -2.11
N ASP A 328 6.78 -9.25 -2.51
CA ASP A 328 6.94 -8.91 -3.93
C ASP A 328 7.56 -10.02 -4.78
N PHE A 329 8.26 -10.97 -4.14
CA PHE A 329 9.03 -12.01 -4.81
C PHE A 329 8.34 -13.38 -4.78
N ILE A 330 7.53 -13.64 -3.75
CA ILE A 330 6.88 -14.93 -3.52
C ILE A 330 5.39 -14.72 -3.32
N PRO A 331 4.52 -15.46 -4.06
CA PRO A 331 3.08 -15.39 -3.85
C PRO A 331 2.71 -15.82 -2.43
N HIS A 332 1.56 -15.34 -1.94
CA HIS A 332 1.05 -15.76 -0.64
C HIS A 332 0.66 -17.24 -0.67
N ILE A 333 0.78 -17.90 0.48
CA ILE A 333 0.28 -19.27 0.67
C ILE A 333 -1.26 -19.20 0.65
N PRO A 334 -1.99 -20.06 -0.10
CA PRO A 334 -3.45 -19.95 -0.23
C PRO A 334 -4.24 -20.02 1.08
N SER A 335 -3.70 -20.72 2.09
CA SER A 335 -4.28 -20.83 3.43
C SER A 335 -3.98 -19.62 4.33
N VAL A 336 -3.15 -18.67 3.90
CA VAL A 336 -2.60 -17.59 4.74
C VAL A 336 -3.00 -16.22 4.18
N GLU A 337 -4.14 -15.70 4.64
CA GLU A 337 -4.65 -14.38 4.25
C GLU A 337 -4.70 -13.41 5.44
N ILE A 338 -4.03 -12.24 5.35
CA ILE A 338 -3.89 -11.30 6.48
C ILE A 338 -5.24 -10.89 7.08
N HIS A 339 -6.25 -10.65 6.24
CA HIS A 339 -7.56 -10.20 6.68
C HIS A 339 -8.36 -11.27 7.44
N GLU A 340 -7.91 -12.53 7.39
CA GLU A 340 -8.46 -13.65 8.16
C GLU A 340 -7.69 -13.90 9.47
N GLY A 341 -6.79 -12.98 9.87
CA GLY A 341 -5.98 -13.13 11.08
C GLY A 341 -4.77 -14.07 10.91
N ALA A 342 -4.31 -14.26 9.67
CA ALA A 342 -3.27 -15.25 9.38
C ALA A 342 -1.93 -14.97 10.08
N ILE A 343 -1.57 -13.70 10.33
CA ILE A 343 -0.33 -13.40 11.06
C ILE A 343 -0.42 -13.93 12.49
N ASP A 344 -1.53 -13.70 13.19
CA ASP A 344 -1.73 -14.20 14.55
C ASP A 344 -1.70 -15.74 14.61
N LEU A 345 -2.32 -16.39 13.63
CA LEU A 345 -2.22 -17.85 13.47
C LEU A 345 -0.77 -18.30 13.30
N LEU A 346 -0.01 -17.67 12.41
CA LEU A 346 1.38 -18.03 12.15
C LEU A 346 2.27 -17.84 13.39
N LEU A 347 2.04 -16.78 14.17
CA LEU A 347 2.75 -16.56 15.44
C LEU A 347 2.40 -17.64 16.47
N GLU A 348 1.13 -18.04 16.55
CA GLU A 348 0.70 -19.10 17.45
C GLU A 348 1.30 -20.46 17.07
N VAL A 349 1.25 -20.82 15.79
CA VAL A 349 1.91 -22.02 15.25
C VAL A 349 3.41 -21.98 15.53
N TYR A 350 4.06 -20.82 15.35
CA TYR A 350 5.49 -20.67 15.63
C TYR A 350 5.81 -20.94 17.10
N LYS A 351 5.05 -20.36 18.03
CA LYS A 351 5.26 -20.56 19.48
C LYS A 351 5.08 -22.02 19.87
N GLN A 352 4.07 -22.70 19.33
CA GLN A 352 3.80 -24.12 19.59
C GLN A 352 4.87 -25.03 18.97
N ALA A 353 5.36 -24.69 17.79
CA ALA A 353 6.38 -25.44 17.08
C ALA A 353 7.80 -25.20 17.65
N PHE A 354 8.08 -24.05 18.28
CA PHE A 354 9.42 -23.62 18.65
C PHE A 354 10.26 -24.70 19.36
N ASN A 355 9.68 -25.33 20.38
CA ASN A 355 10.33 -26.39 21.14
C ASN A 355 10.51 -27.68 20.32
N LYS A 356 9.50 -28.06 19.50
CA LYS A 356 9.56 -29.24 18.60
C LYS A 356 10.60 -29.07 17.48
N MET A 357 10.76 -27.84 17.00
CA MET A 357 11.75 -27.45 15.99
C MET A 357 13.18 -27.42 16.56
N GLY A 358 13.32 -27.24 17.86
CA GLY A 358 14.62 -27.10 18.52
C GLY A 358 15.17 -25.67 18.43
N GLY A 359 14.30 -24.65 18.35
CA GLY A 359 14.66 -23.22 18.35
C GLY A 359 14.40 -22.49 17.03
N TYR A 360 15.13 -21.40 16.83
CA TYR A 360 14.96 -20.41 15.75
C TYR A 360 14.97 -20.96 14.31
N ILE A 361 14.14 -20.41 13.42
CA ILE A 361 14.11 -20.76 11.99
C ILE A 361 15.29 -20.11 11.26
N VAL A 362 15.49 -18.81 11.49
CA VAL A 362 16.57 -18.01 10.93
C VAL A 362 17.82 -18.20 11.79
N SER A 363 18.95 -18.45 11.14
CA SER A 363 20.24 -18.64 11.78
C SER A 363 21.27 -17.69 11.20
N THR A 364 21.87 -16.89 12.08
CA THR A 364 22.99 -15.97 11.80
C THR A 364 24.34 -16.54 12.26
N GLU A 365 24.36 -17.78 12.78
CA GLU A 365 25.55 -18.39 13.43
C GLU A 365 26.60 -18.94 12.43
N LYS A 366 26.23 -19.16 11.16
CA LYS A 366 27.10 -19.79 10.14
C LYS A 366 28.04 -18.83 9.40
N LEU A 367 28.42 -17.70 9.99
CA LEU A 367 29.00 -16.61 9.21
C LEU A 367 30.54 -16.59 9.20
N LYS A 368 31.10 -16.98 8.05
CA LYS A 368 32.28 -16.31 7.47
C LYS A 368 31.89 -14.99 6.76
N ASP A 369 30.62 -14.83 6.38
CA ASP A 369 30.08 -13.63 5.74
C ASP A 369 29.14 -12.92 6.73
N LYS A 370 29.50 -11.76 7.27
CA LYS A 370 28.74 -11.10 8.36
C LYS A 370 27.31 -10.65 7.97
N HIS A 371 26.89 -10.81 6.72
CA HIS A 371 25.64 -10.26 6.20
C HIS A 371 24.63 -11.29 5.67
N ALA A 372 24.93 -12.59 5.71
CA ALA A 372 24.01 -13.63 5.25
C ALA A 372 23.15 -14.20 6.40
N ALA A 373 21.84 -14.34 6.20
CA ALA A 373 20.98 -15.12 7.07
C ALA A 373 20.68 -16.46 6.40
N TYR A 374 20.80 -17.57 7.13
CA TYR A 374 20.48 -18.90 6.61
C TYR A 374 19.23 -19.45 7.27
N LEU A 375 18.33 -20.01 6.45
CA LEU A 375 17.17 -20.73 6.94
C LEU A 375 17.57 -22.15 7.36
N LYS A 376 17.19 -22.54 8.57
CA LYS A 376 17.28 -23.94 9.01
C LYS A 376 16.11 -24.71 8.41
N VAL A 377 16.30 -25.22 7.19
CA VAL A 377 15.25 -25.89 6.40
C VAL A 377 14.54 -27.00 7.20
N SER A 378 15.28 -27.80 7.98
CA SER A 378 14.69 -28.85 8.84
C SER A 378 13.77 -28.32 9.95
N ARG A 379 13.96 -27.08 10.40
CA ARG A 379 13.07 -26.42 11.35
C ARG A 379 11.87 -25.84 10.62
N LEU A 380 12.10 -25.22 9.47
CA LEU A 380 11.05 -24.68 8.62
C LEU A 380 10.06 -25.77 8.15
N GLU A 381 10.55 -26.96 7.82
CA GLU A 381 9.72 -28.12 7.47
C GLU A 381 8.77 -28.49 8.62
N LYS A 382 9.28 -28.56 9.85
CA LYS A 382 8.47 -28.81 11.04
C LYS A 382 7.45 -27.70 11.30
N PHE A 383 7.82 -26.43 11.07
CA PHE A 383 6.88 -25.31 11.13
C PHE A 383 5.73 -25.48 10.13
N PHE A 384 6.06 -25.80 8.88
CA PHE A 384 5.05 -26.03 7.84
C PHE A 384 4.18 -27.25 8.12
N HIS A 385 4.74 -28.30 8.73
CA HIS A 385 3.96 -29.45 9.17
C HIS A 385 2.88 -29.03 10.17
N GLU A 386 3.24 -28.26 11.21
CA GLU A 386 2.26 -27.76 12.19
C GLU A 386 1.24 -26.81 11.56
N LEU A 387 1.66 -25.97 10.59
CA LEU A 387 0.75 -25.11 9.82
C LEU A 387 -0.25 -25.93 8.99
N SER A 388 0.20 -27.02 8.35
CA SER A 388 -0.65 -27.86 7.49
C SER A 388 -1.82 -28.50 8.25
N LEU A 389 -1.67 -28.73 9.56
CA LEU A 389 -2.74 -29.26 10.41
C LEU A 389 -3.93 -28.29 10.57
N CYS A 390 -3.71 -27.01 10.28
CA CYS A 390 -4.72 -25.97 10.36
C CYS A 390 -5.40 -25.68 9.01
N GLU A 391 -4.79 -26.08 7.88
CA GLU A 391 -5.22 -25.63 6.53
C GLU A 391 -6.65 -26.06 6.18
N GLU A 392 -7.00 -27.31 6.44
CA GLU A 392 -8.35 -27.81 6.17
C GLU A 392 -9.42 -26.98 6.91
N LYS A 393 -9.18 -26.67 8.18
CA LYS A 393 -10.09 -25.85 9.00
C LYS A 393 -10.23 -24.43 8.46
N ILE A 394 -9.14 -23.85 7.94
CA ILE A 394 -9.15 -22.52 7.32
C ILE A 394 -10.03 -22.55 6.07
N PHE A 395 -9.83 -23.52 5.18
CA PHE A 395 -10.59 -23.62 3.94
C PHE A 395 -12.07 -23.89 4.18
N LEU A 396 -12.41 -24.78 5.12
CA LEU A 396 -13.81 -25.06 5.49
C LEU A 396 -14.50 -23.81 6.04
N LYS A 397 -13.83 -23.06 6.92
CA LYS A 397 -14.37 -21.81 7.46
C LYS A 397 -14.55 -20.74 6.37
N ARG A 398 -13.59 -20.61 5.46
CA ARG A 398 -13.67 -19.68 4.32
C ARG A 398 -14.85 -20.03 3.40
N TYR A 399 -15.05 -21.32 3.14
CA TYR A 399 -16.19 -21.82 2.37
C TYR A 399 -17.52 -21.48 3.04
N GLU A 400 -17.66 -21.78 4.34
CA GLU A 400 -18.88 -21.49 5.10
C GLU A 400 -19.23 -19.98 5.11
N LEU A 401 -18.22 -19.12 5.32
CA LEU A 401 -18.40 -17.68 5.28
C LEU A 401 -18.84 -17.19 3.90
N ARG A 402 -18.27 -17.73 2.82
CA ARG A 402 -18.65 -17.40 1.44
C ARG A 402 -20.10 -17.81 1.16
N GLU A 403 -20.49 -19.01 1.55
CA GLU A 403 -21.87 -19.52 1.40
C GLU A 403 -22.87 -18.66 2.19
N ARG A 404 -22.51 -18.21 3.40
CA ARG A 404 -23.34 -17.32 4.20
C ARG A 404 -23.50 -15.95 3.52
N LEU A 405 -22.42 -15.36 3.03
CA LEU A 405 -22.45 -14.08 2.32
C LEU A 405 -23.28 -14.16 1.05
N GLN A 406 -23.15 -15.23 0.27
CA GLN A 406 -23.94 -15.44 -0.93
C GLN A 406 -25.43 -15.56 -0.62
N ARG A 407 -25.81 -16.32 0.42
CA ARG A 407 -27.20 -16.39 0.88
C ARG A 407 -27.75 -15.03 1.33
N ASN A 408 -26.94 -14.25 2.05
CA ASN A 408 -27.32 -12.90 2.48
C ASN A 408 -27.53 -11.94 1.30
N LEU A 409 -26.67 -12.01 0.27
CA LEU A 409 -26.79 -11.19 -0.94
C LEU A 409 -28.04 -11.55 -1.73
N VAL A 410 -28.28 -12.84 -1.97
CA VAL A 410 -29.49 -13.30 -2.68
C VAL A 410 -30.75 -12.84 -1.94
N ARG A 411 -30.76 -12.96 -0.60
CA ARG A 411 -31.88 -12.50 0.23
C ARG A 411 -32.11 -10.99 0.09
N ARG A 412 -31.04 -10.18 0.17
CA ARG A 412 -31.13 -8.72 0.01
C ARG A 412 -31.61 -8.32 -1.39
N SER A 413 -31.08 -8.93 -2.44
CA SER A 413 -31.54 -8.67 -3.80
C SER A 413 -33.02 -9.02 -4.00
N ALA A 414 -33.50 -10.09 -3.34
CA ALA A 414 -34.92 -10.45 -3.37
C ALA A 414 -35.79 -9.46 -2.57
N GLU A 415 -35.30 -8.93 -1.44
CA GLU A 415 -35.96 -7.88 -0.66
C GLU A 415 -36.02 -6.56 -1.46
N GLU A 416 -34.91 -6.11 -2.06
CA GLU A 416 -34.85 -4.91 -2.91
C GLU A 416 -35.72 -5.04 -4.17
N TRP A 417 -35.76 -6.21 -4.80
CA TRP A 417 -36.62 -6.46 -5.95
C TRP A 417 -38.10 -6.40 -5.55
N LYS A 418 -38.47 -6.96 -4.40
CA LYS A 418 -39.83 -6.85 -3.87
C LYS A 418 -40.21 -5.41 -3.59
N GLU A 419 -39.35 -4.62 -2.95
CA GLU A 419 -39.62 -3.20 -2.69
C GLU A 419 -39.81 -2.38 -3.97
N ARG A 420 -38.96 -2.58 -4.99
CA ARG A 420 -39.09 -1.91 -6.29
C ARG A 420 -40.37 -2.30 -7.03
N ASN A 421 -40.75 -3.58 -6.98
CA ASN A 421 -41.98 -4.03 -7.64
C ASN A 421 -43.26 -3.69 -6.86
N TYR A 422 -43.22 -3.61 -5.53
CA TYR A 422 -44.35 -3.07 -4.75
C TYR A 422 -44.56 -1.57 -5.03
N GLY A 423 -43.50 -0.80 -5.24
CA GLY A 423 -43.59 0.60 -5.68
C GLY A 423 -44.20 0.77 -7.06
N ASN A 424 -43.86 -0.10 -8.03
CA ASN A 424 -44.44 -0.08 -9.37
C ASN A 424 -45.88 -0.64 -9.43
N MET A 425 -46.26 -1.53 -8.52
CA MET A 425 -47.62 -2.09 -8.46
C MET A 425 -48.64 -1.10 -7.86
N LEU A 426 -48.20 -0.13 -7.05
CA LEU A 426 -49.02 0.99 -6.57
C LEU A 426 -49.18 2.13 -7.58
N SER A 427 -48.41 2.14 -8.68
CA SER A 427 -48.58 3.09 -9.80
C SER A 427 -49.44 2.55 -10.95
N PHE A 428 -49.92 1.30 -10.86
CA PHE A 428 -50.70 0.63 -11.91
C PHE A 428 -51.98 -0.01 -11.33
N THR A 429 -52.78 0.77 -10.60
CA THR A 429 -54.15 0.40 -10.23
C THR A 429 -55.14 1.50 -10.59
N GLN A 430 -55.20 1.83 -11.89
CA GLN A 430 -56.41 2.36 -12.53
C GLN A 430 -56.45 1.79 -13.95
N GLU A 431 -57.06 0.62 -14.10
CA GLU A 431 -57.97 0.25 -15.20
C GLU A 431 -58.33 -1.24 -15.03
N GLU A 432 -59.59 -1.50 -14.71
CA GLU A 432 -60.17 -2.84 -14.64
C GLU A 432 -60.27 -3.44 -16.05
N ASN A 433 -59.88 -4.71 -16.20
CA ASN A 433 -60.30 -5.53 -17.33
C ASN A 433 -60.72 -6.93 -16.81
N PRO A 434 -61.99 -7.33 -16.91
CA PRO A 434 -62.51 -8.52 -16.28
C PRO A 434 -62.44 -9.70 -17.26
N ASP A 435 -61.29 -10.35 -17.38
CA ASP A 435 -61.17 -11.69 -17.95
C ASP A 435 -59.81 -12.29 -17.56
N GLY A 436 -59.77 -12.93 -16.39
CA GLY A 436 -58.55 -13.53 -15.84
C GLY A 436 -58.37 -14.99 -16.27
N PRO A 437 -57.15 -15.42 -16.65
CA PRO A 437 -56.75 -16.81 -16.50
C PRO A 437 -56.09 -17.03 -15.14
N ASP A 438 -56.51 -18.10 -14.48
CA ASP A 438 -55.96 -18.64 -13.22
C ASP A 438 -54.47 -18.99 -13.37
N LEU A 439 -53.62 -18.41 -12.51
CA LEU A 439 -52.19 -18.74 -12.41
C LEU A 439 -51.90 -19.29 -11.00
N THR A 440 -52.44 -20.47 -10.74
CA THR A 440 -51.93 -21.35 -9.68
C THR A 440 -50.53 -21.85 -10.03
N VAL A 441 -49.70 -21.92 -8.98
CA VAL A 441 -48.28 -22.31 -8.97
C VAL A 441 -48.09 -23.71 -9.57
N LYS A 442 -47.86 -23.81 -10.89
CA LYS A 442 -47.42 -25.03 -11.58
C LYS A 442 -46.90 -24.75 -13.02
N SER A 443 -45.91 -23.88 -13.19
CA SER A 443 -45.22 -23.74 -14.49
C SER A 443 -43.88 -23.00 -14.39
N PHE A 444 -42.92 -23.54 -13.66
CA PHE A 444 -41.49 -23.31 -13.97
C PHE A 444 -40.75 -24.66 -13.96
N SER A 445 -41.24 -25.56 -14.81
CA SER A 445 -40.44 -26.64 -15.39
C SER A 445 -40.20 -26.31 -16.86
N THR A 446 -38.92 -26.12 -17.19
CA THR A 446 -38.28 -26.29 -18.51
C THR A 446 -38.76 -25.47 -19.71
N ASN A 447 -37.94 -24.51 -20.16
CA ASN A 447 -37.39 -24.48 -21.52
C ASN A 447 -36.35 -23.36 -21.70
N CYS A 448 -35.05 -23.69 -21.55
CA CYS A 448 -33.97 -22.98 -22.25
C CYS A 448 -33.44 -23.90 -23.34
N GLY A 449 -34.07 -23.82 -24.51
CA GLY A 449 -33.62 -24.48 -25.73
C GLY A 449 -32.67 -23.58 -26.50
N HIS A 450 -31.41 -23.44 -26.05
CA HIS A 450 -30.26 -23.13 -26.91
C HIS A 450 -28.91 -23.44 -26.23
N CYS A 451 -28.74 -24.69 -25.79
CA CYS A 451 -27.43 -25.31 -25.68
C CYS A 451 -27.40 -26.53 -26.59
N LYS A 452 -26.99 -26.35 -27.85
CA LYS A 452 -26.51 -27.47 -28.66
C LYS A 452 -25.05 -27.71 -28.29
N SER A 453 -24.81 -28.89 -27.75
CA SER A 453 -23.52 -29.53 -27.60
C SER A 453 -22.82 -29.63 -28.96
N VAL A 454 -21.63 -29.05 -29.06
CA VAL A 454 -20.61 -29.49 -30.01
C VAL A 454 -19.47 -30.03 -29.16
N HIS A 455 -19.43 -31.36 -29.06
CA HIS A 455 -18.22 -32.07 -28.66
C HIS A 455 -17.10 -31.67 -29.62
N ARG A 456 -16.03 -31.08 -29.10
CA ARG A 456 -14.72 -31.09 -29.75
C ARG A 456 -13.76 -31.82 -28.83
N ASP A 457 -13.19 -32.88 -29.37
CA ASP A 457 -12.11 -33.66 -28.79
C ASP A 457 -10.91 -32.77 -28.41
N PRO A 458 -10.13 -33.16 -27.39
CA PRO A 458 -8.93 -32.43 -26.99
C PRO A 458 -7.87 -32.51 -28.10
N PRO A 459 -7.24 -31.40 -28.50
CA PRO A 459 -6.11 -31.48 -29.41
C PRO A 459 -4.92 -32.12 -28.69
N GLN A 460 -4.46 -33.23 -29.25
CA GLN A 460 -3.16 -33.82 -28.95
C GLN A 460 -2.07 -32.78 -29.25
N GLY A 461 -1.35 -32.34 -28.22
CA GLY A 461 -0.14 -31.53 -28.41
C GLY A 461 1.01 -32.40 -28.93
N PRO A 462 1.79 -31.94 -29.92
CA PRO A 462 3.05 -32.59 -30.26
C PRO A 462 4.13 -32.26 -29.23
N LEU A 463 5.06 -33.20 -29.15
CA LEU A 463 6.20 -33.32 -28.25
C LEU A 463 7.17 -32.13 -28.29
N TYR A 464 7.82 -31.95 -27.14
CA TYR A 464 9.15 -31.39 -26.88
C TYR A 464 9.96 -30.82 -28.05
N ASP A 465 10.48 -29.60 -27.87
CA ASP A 465 11.89 -29.33 -28.15
C ASP A 465 12.47 -28.29 -27.17
N VAL A 466 13.55 -28.70 -26.52
CA VAL A 466 14.38 -27.91 -25.60
C VAL A 466 15.49 -27.30 -26.44
N VAL A 467 15.56 -25.97 -26.53
CA VAL A 467 16.74 -25.27 -27.05
C VAL A 467 17.28 -24.36 -25.94
N ARG A 468 18.47 -24.74 -25.44
CA ARG A 468 19.33 -23.91 -24.60
C ARG A 468 19.99 -22.83 -25.45
N TYR A 469 20.00 -21.60 -24.97
CA TYR A 469 21.15 -20.69 -25.04
C TYR A 469 21.27 -19.96 -23.71
#